data_AF-A0A9E5TBQ0-F1
#
_entry.id   AF-A0A9E5TBQ0-F1
#
_cell.length_a   1.000
_cell.length_b   1.000
_cell.length_c   1.000
_cell.angle_alpha   90.00
_cell.angle_beta   90.00
_cell.angle_gamma   90.00
#
_symmetry.space_group_name_H-M   'P 1'
#
loop_
_entity.id
_entity.type
_entity.pdbx_description
1 polymer ?
#
loop_
_entity_poly.entity_id
_entity_poly.type
_entity_poly.pdbx_seq_one_letter_code
_entity_poly.pdbx_strand_id
1 'polypeptide(L)'
;MSHFDIVCRKCGTVLKETYCAFCEHCSGALLMSRYKEKIFREGEGEGIWRFNWLPVHGHKQFAPGPVVYKSKGLARKLGLDDLYISFSGYWPERGADIRTCTFKEFEAAVVMENSRENHIGGLVVPSAGNTARAFAYLSARTGYPVVIVVPRMCLGEMWYLRGSSHVPTLVVRDGDYSDAID
;
A
#
# COMPACT_ATOMS: atom_id res chain seq x y z
N MET A 1 21.59 -9.58 -5.53
CA MET A 1 21.32 -10.34 -4.29
C MET A 1 20.25 -9.59 -3.52
N SER A 2 19.28 -10.27 -2.91
CA SER A 2 18.24 -9.59 -2.12
C SER A 2 18.82 -8.78 -0.94
N HIS A 3 18.27 -7.60 -0.66
CA HIS A 3 18.61 -6.75 0.49
C HIS A 3 17.71 -6.98 1.72
N PHE A 4 16.74 -7.91 1.63
CA PHE A 4 15.86 -8.31 2.73
C PHE A 4 15.53 -9.81 2.71
N ASP A 5 15.14 -10.34 3.86
CA ASP A 5 14.54 -11.68 3.99
C ASP A 5 13.12 -11.55 4.53
N ILE A 6 12.21 -12.47 4.18
CA ILE A 6 10.93 -12.61 4.87
C ILE A 6 11.09 -13.59 6.02
N VAL A 7 10.74 -13.17 7.24
CA VAL A 7 11.01 -13.92 8.47
C VAL A 7 9.79 -14.03 9.35
N CYS A 8 9.61 -15.19 9.97
CA CYS A 8 8.62 -15.35 11.04
C CYS A 8 9.12 -14.66 12.32
N ARG A 9 8.30 -13.79 12.92
CA ARG A 9 8.64 -13.15 14.20
C ARG A 9 8.77 -14.11 15.39
N LYS A 10 8.16 -15.29 15.32
CA LYS A 10 8.09 -16.25 16.43
C LYS A 10 9.25 -17.25 16.40
N CYS A 11 9.40 -17.99 15.30
CA CYS A 11 10.43 -19.04 15.18
C CYS A 11 11.72 -18.58 14.48
N GLY A 12 11.75 -17.37 13.92
CA GLY A 12 12.92 -16.84 13.22
C GLY A 12 13.20 -17.47 11.84
N THR A 13 12.40 -18.46 11.42
CA THR A 13 12.51 -19.09 10.10
C THR A 13 12.46 -18.03 9.00
N VAL A 14 13.38 -18.16 8.05
CA VAL A 14 13.37 -17.40 6.79
C VAL A 14 12.51 -18.16 5.80
N LEU A 15 11.47 -17.52 5.28
CA LEU A 15 10.59 -18.09 4.27
C LEU A 15 10.96 -17.52 2.90
N LYS A 16 10.88 -18.38 1.87
CA LYS A 16 11.07 -18.03 0.46
C LYS A 16 9.76 -18.25 -0.27
N GLU A 17 9.50 -17.46 -1.31
CA GLU A 17 8.31 -17.61 -2.17
C GLU A 17 6.99 -17.66 -1.37
N THR A 18 6.93 -16.89 -0.28
CA THR A 18 5.77 -16.80 0.60
C THR A 18 4.95 -15.57 0.27
N TYR A 19 3.64 -15.76 0.13
CA TYR A 19 2.69 -14.70 -0.20
C TYR A 19 1.58 -14.59 0.86
N CYS A 20 1.79 -15.21 2.02
CA CYS A 20 0.88 -15.18 3.15
C CYS A 20 1.37 -14.18 4.21
N ALA A 21 0.44 -13.52 4.91
CA ALA A 21 0.81 -12.68 6.05
C ALA A 21 1.29 -13.50 7.25
N PHE A 22 0.93 -14.80 7.31
CA PHE A 22 1.17 -15.68 8.44
C PHE A 22 2.19 -16.77 8.13
N CYS A 23 2.95 -17.16 9.16
CA CYS A 23 3.90 -18.26 9.10
C CYS A 23 3.19 -19.62 9.08
N GLU A 24 3.55 -20.46 8.12
CA GLU A 24 3.04 -21.83 7.99
C GLU A 24 3.43 -22.77 9.16
N HIS A 25 4.49 -22.45 9.89
CA HIS A 25 4.97 -23.26 11.02
C HIS A 25 4.48 -22.77 12.39
N CYS A 26 3.86 -21.58 12.46
CA CYS A 26 3.58 -20.91 13.72
C CYS A 26 2.19 -20.30 13.71
N SER A 27 1.27 -20.92 14.45
CA SER A 27 -0.09 -20.41 14.64
C SER A 27 -0.06 -18.94 15.11
N GLY A 28 -0.75 -18.08 14.35
CA GLY A 28 -0.91 -16.64 14.63
C GLY A 28 0.34 -15.77 14.45
N ALA A 29 1.45 -16.30 13.92
CA ALA A 29 2.68 -15.51 13.78
C ALA A 29 2.75 -14.79 12.43
N LEU A 30 2.92 -13.46 12.46
CA LEU A 30 3.11 -12.65 11.26
C LEU A 30 4.52 -12.79 10.69
N LEU A 31 4.58 -12.76 9.36
CA LEU A 31 5.81 -12.59 8.60
C LEU A 31 6.21 -11.10 8.55
N MET A 32 7.51 -10.84 8.53
CA MET A 32 8.05 -9.49 8.38
C MET A 32 9.26 -9.47 7.46
N SER A 33 9.49 -8.33 6.81
CA SER A 33 10.74 -8.06 6.10
C SER A 33 11.84 -7.74 7.09
N ARG A 34 12.94 -8.50 7.05
CA ARG A 34 14.18 -8.24 7.78
C ARG A 34 15.23 -7.71 6.81
N TYR A 35 15.50 -6.42 6.87
CA TYR A 35 16.50 -5.77 6.04
C TYR A 35 17.94 -6.08 6.52
N LYS A 36 18.84 -6.22 5.54
CA LYS A 36 20.28 -6.39 5.80
C LYS A 36 20.88 -5.12 6.35
N GLU A 37 20.54 -3.97 5.77
CA GLU A 37 20.91 -2.66 6.32
C GLU A 37 20.19 -2.39 7.64
N LYS A 38 20.97 -1.99 8.65
CA LYS A 38 20.45 -1.69 10.01
C LYS A 38 20.13 -0.22 10.23
N ILE A 39 20.54 0.64 9.32
CA ILE A 39 20.33 2.09 9.41
C ILE A 39 19.31 2.47 8.36
N PHE A 40 18.24 3.12 8.76
CA PHE A 40 17.29 3.73 7.84
C PHE A 40 17.93 4.94 7.16
N ARG A 41 17.80 5.03 5.83
CA ARG A 41 18.39 6.11 5.03
C ARG A 41 17.46 6.48 3.88
N GLU A 42 17.56 7.75 3.50
CA GLU A 42 16.99 8.27 2.26
C GLU A 42 18.11 8.35 1.21
N GLY A 43 17.88 7.79 0.03
CA GLY A 43 18.77 7.88 -1.13
C GLY A 43 18.26 8.89 -2.16
N GLU A 44 18.79 8.80 -3.38
CA GLU A 44 18.48 9.72 -4.50
C GLU A 44 17.14 9.42 -5.20
N GLY A 45 16.40 8.40 -4.76
CA GLY A 45 15.10 8.04 -5.33
C GLY A 45 14.03 9.12 -5.10
N GLU A 46 12.91 9.01 -5.82
CA GLU A 46 11.78 9.92 -5.65
C GLU A 46 10.63 9.28 -4.88
N GLY A 47 9.81 10.12 -4.23
CA GLY A 47 8.63 9.67 -3.52
C GLY A 47 8.97 8.62 -2.46
N ILE A 48 8.23 7.51 -2.41
CA ILE A 48 8.53 6.43 -1.45
C ILE A 48 9.82 5.67 -1.79
N TRP A 49 10.26 5.67 -3.04
CA TRP A 49 11.39 4.85 -3.50
C TRP A 49 12.75 5.33 -3.01
N ARG A 50 12.81 6.50 -2.39
CA ARG A 50 14.02 7.00 -1.74
C ARG A 50 14.40 6.19 -0.49
N PHE A 51 13.48 5.42 0.09
CA PHE A 51 13.72 4.70 1.34
C PHE A 51 14.39 3.34 1.10
N ASN A 52 15.48 3.08 1.82
CA ASN A 52 16.23 1.82 1.71
C ASN A 52 15.49 0.59 2.29
N TRP A 53 14.46 0.80 3.11
CA TRP A 53 13.67 -0.25 3.76
C TRP A 53 12.34 -0.49 3.04
N LEU A 54 12.42 -0.94 1.79
CA LEU A 54 11.28 -1.42 1.02
C LEU A 54 11.53 -2.85 0.51
N PRO A 55 10.54 -3.76 0.55
CA PRO A 55 10.72 -5.15 0.16
C PRO A 55 10.61 -5.35 -1.37
N VAL A 56 11.33 -4.52 -2.14
CA VAL A 56 11.40 -4.58 -3.61
C VAL A 56 12.82 -4.30 -4.09
N HIS A 57 13.27 -4.97 -5.14
CA HIS A 57 14.62 -4.81 -5.69
C HIS A 57 14.75 -3.69 -6.71
N GLY A 58 13.64 -3.25 -7.28
CA GLY A 58 13.53 -2.11 -8.17
C GLY A 58 12.12 -1.56 -8.18
N HIS A 59 11.93 -0.48 -8.94
CA HIS A 59 10.63 0.09 -9.20
C HIS A 59 10.63 0.65 -10.62
N LYS A 60 9.53 0.47 -11.35
CA LYS A 60 9.38 1.04 -12.70
C LYS A 60 8.53 2.30 -12.73
N GLN A 61 7.78 2.56 -11.66
CA GLN A 61 6.73 3.57 -11.65
C GLN A 61 6.99 4.57 -10.54
N PHE A 62 6.83 5.86 -10.84
CA PHE A 62 6.77 6.87 -9.80
C PHE A 62 5.65 6.56 -8.81
N ALA A 63 5.94 6.70 -7.51
CA ALA A 63 4.98 6.58 -6.43
C ALA A 63 5.20 7.74 -5.44
N PRO A 64 4.26 8.71 -5.34
CA PRO A 64 4.45 9.90 -4.54
C PRO A 64 4.56 9.53 -3.05
N GLY A 65 5.33 10.32 -2.30
CA GLY A 65 5.36 10.25 -0.83
C GLY A 65 4.38 11.26 -0.20
N PRO A 66 4.20 11.22 1.12
CA PRO A 66 3.44 12.25 1.82
C PRO A 66 4.19 13.59 1.79
N VAL A 67 3.44 14.69 1.89
CA VAL A 67 4.01 16.03 2.13
C VAL A 67 3.89 16.35 3.62
N VAL A 68 5.01 16.71 4.25
CA VAL A 68 5.03 17.13 5.66
C VAL A 68 5.18 18.64 5.73
N TYR A 69 4.30 19.31 6.47
CA TYR A 69 4.38 20.75 6.67
C TYR A 69 4.12 21.16 8.12
N LYS A 70 4.77 22.24 8.57
CA LYS A 70 4.52 22.83 9.89
C LYS A 70 3.17 23.55 9.90
N SER A 71 2.27 23.12 10.76
CA SER A 71 0.96 23.75 10.92
C SER A 71 1.09 25.04 11.73
N LYS A 72 0.42 26.11 11.31
CA LYS A 72 0.44 27.41 12.03
C LYS A 72 -0.88 27.68 12.75
N GLY A 73 -2.01 27.48 12.08
CA GLY A 73 -3.33 27.75 12.64
C GLY A 73 -3.72 26.76 13.74
N LEU A 74 -3.62 25.46 13.46
CA LEU A 74 -3.92 24.42 14.44
C LEU A 74 -2.93 24.44 15.61
N ALA A 75 -1.65 24.67 15.32
CA ALA A 75 -0.61 24.81 16.34
C ALA A 75 -0.93 25.91 17.36
N ARG A 76 -1.30 27.12 16.87
CA ARG A 76 -1.73 28.23 17.73
C ARG A 76 -2.97 27.89 18.56
N LYS A 77 -3.95 27.22 17.97
CA LYS A 77 -5.18 26.83 18.66
C LYS A 77 -4.92 25.80 19.78
N LEU A 78 -3.91 24.96 19.61
CA LEU A 78 -3.55 23.91 20.57
C LEU A 78 -2.42 24.33 21.54
N GLY A 79 -1.82 25.52 21.36
CA GLY A 79 -0.68 25.97 22.17
C GLY A 79 0.60 25.15 21.94
N LEU A 80 0.79 24.63 20.72
CA LEU A 80 1.95 23.81 20.35
C LEU A 80 2.93 24.61 19.48
N ASP A 81 4.21 24.58 19.82
CA ASP A 81 5.27 25.26 19.05
C ASP A 81 5.74 24.44 17.84
N ASP A 82 5.68 23.11 17.94
CA ASP A 82 6.16 22.16 16.93
C ASP A 82 5.11 21.13 16.53
N LEU A 83 4.07 21.60 15.83
CA LEU A 83 3.07 20.74 15.21
C LEU A 83 3.29 20.61 13.70
N TYR A 84 3.54 19.39 13.24
CA TYR A 84 3.67 19.03 11.83
C TYR A 84 2.52 18.15 11.39
N ILE A 85 2.06 18.32 10.16
CA ILE A 85 1.05 17.48 9.53
C ILE A 85 1.70 16.72 8.40
N SER A 86 1.66 15.39 8.47
CA SER A 86 1.96 14.51 7.33
C SER A 86 0.68 14.32 6.53
N PHE A 87 0.67 14.89 5.33
CA PHE A 87 -0.50 14.91 4.45
C PHE A 87 -0.35 13.88 3.34
N SER A 88 -1.22 12.87 3.38
CA SER A 88 -1.29 11.80 2.38
C SER A 88 -2.52 11.98 1.50
N GLY A 89 -2.52 13.02 0.67
CA GLY A 89 -3.62 13.25 -0.27
C GLY A 89 -3.26 14.13 -1.45
N TYR A 90 -4.28 14.64 -2.14
CA TYR A 90 -4.11 15.47 -3.33
C TYR A 90 -4.22 16.96 -2.99
N TRP A 91 -3.10 17.67 -3.08
CA TRP A 91 -2.99 19.12 -2.89
C TRP A 91 -1.86 19.68 -3.77
N PRO A 92 -2.13 19.96 -5.06
CA PRO A 92 -1.13 20.40 -6.04
C PRO A 92 -0.36 21.65 -5.64
N GLU A 93 -1.04 22.64 -5.05
CA GLU A 93 -0.44 23.90 -4.62
C GLU A 93 0.59 23.71 -3.49
N ARG A 94 0.60 22.53 -2.85
CA ARG A 94 1.60 22.12 -1.86
C ARG A 94 2.45 20.92 -2.29
N GLY A 95 2.39 20.54 -3.56
CA GLY A 95 3.17 19.43 -4.11
C GLY A 95 2.73 18.04 -3.62
N ALA A 96 1.53 17.90 -3.05
CA ALA A 96 1.01 16.58 -2.67
C ALA A 96 0.21 15.98 -3.85
N ASP A 97 0.66 14.83 -4.37
CA ASP A 97 0.13 14.22 -5.59
C ASP A 97 -0.45 12.81 -5.38
N ILE A 98 -0.92 12.49 -4.16
CA ILE A 98 -1.59 11.21 -3.88
C ILE A 98 -3.04 11.32 -4.34
N ARG A 99 -3.30 10.87 -5.57
CA ARG A 99 -4.56 11.11 -6.31
C ARG A 99 -5.78 10.47 -5.69
N THR A 100 -5.62 9.33 -5.03
CA THR A 100 -6.71 8.62 -4.35
C THR A 100 -7.03 9.19 -2.96
N CYS A 101 -6.28 10.21 -2.54
CA CYS A 101 -6.42 10.83 -1.22
C CYS A 101 -6.28 9.84 -0.05
N THR A 102 -5.45 8.79 -0.22
CA THR A 102 -5.17 7.83 0.83
C THR A 102 -3.71 7.38 0.85
N PHE A 103 -3.17 7.18 2.05
CA PHE A 103 -1.85 6.58 2.26
C PHE A 103 -1.73 5.15 1.71
N LYS A 104 -2.85 4.50 1.36
CA LYS A 104 -2.88 3.16 0.77
C LYS A 104 -2.17 3.06 -0.58
N GLU A 105 -1.91 4.17 -1.27
CA GLU A 105 -1.05 4.17 -2.47
C GLU A 105 0.38 3.68 -2.17
N PHE A 106 0.90 3.90 -0.96
CA PHE A 106 2.25 3.45 -0.60
C PHE A 106 2.32 1.92 -0.55
N GLU A 107 1.34 1.30 0.11
CA GLU A 107 1.18 -0.15 0.18
C GLU A 107 0.97 -0.74 -1.21
N ALA A 108 0.02 -0.19 -1.97
CA ALA A 108 -0.31 -0.70 -3.29
C ALA A 108 0.87 -0.62 -4.28
N ALA A 109 1.67 0.46 -4.23
CA ALA A 109 2.86 0.60 -5.06
C ALA A 109 3.90 -0.50 -4.75
N VAL A 110 4.20 -0.71 -3.47
CA VAL A 110 5.18 -1.72 -3.02
C VAL A 110 4.70 -3.14 -3.33
N VAL A 111 3.44 -3.44 -3.03
CA VAL A 111 2.86 -4.78 -3.28
C VAL A 111 2.83 -5.10 -4.76
N MET A 112 2.44 -4.15 -5.63
CA MET A 112 2.42 -4.39 -7.08
C MET A 112 3.82 -4.61 -7.65
N GLU A 113 4.81 -3.80 -7.26
CA GLU A 113 6.19 -4.00 -7.74
C GLU A 113 6.78 -5.32 -7.20
N ASN A 114 6.57 -5.65 -5.92
CA ASN A 114 6.98 -6.94 -5.36
C ASN A 114 6.32 -8.11 -6.11
N SER A 115 5.03 -7.99 -6.44
CA SER A 115 4.28 -9.02 -7.16
C SER A 115 4.81 -9.20 -8.59
N ARG A 116 5.21 -8.11 -9.26
CA ARG A 116 5.88 -8.17 -10.57
C ARG A 116 7.23 -8.87 -10.52
N GLU A 117 8.06 -8.55 -9.53
CA GLU A 117 9.37 -9.17 -9.33
C GLU A 117 9.28 -10.68 -9.08
N ASN A 118 8.18 -11.12 -8.46
CA ASN A 118 7.90 -12.53 -8.16
C ASN A 118 7.00 -13.20 -9.22
N HIS A 119 6.79 -12.58 -10.39
CA HIS A 119 6.02 -13.13 -11.51
C HIS A 119 4.57 -13.53 -11.17
N ILE A 120 3.95 -12.85 -10.20
CA ILE A 120 2.54 -13.02 -9.86
C ILE A 120 1.69 -12.38 -10.98
N GLY A 121 0.69 -13.12 -11.48
CA GLY A 121 -0.11 -12.71 -12.64
C GLY A 121 -1.16 -11.62 -12.37
N GLY A 122 -1.48 -11.35 -11.11
CA GLY A 122 -2.46 -10.35 -10.71
C GLY A 122 -2.82 -10.46 -9.23
N LEU A 123 -3.62 -9.50 -8.74
CA LEU A 123 -4.03 -9.44 -7.34
C LEU A 123 -5.54 -9.43 -7.19
N VAL A 124 -6.03 -10.13 -6.17
CA VAL A 124 -7.40 -10.03 -5.70
C VAL A 124 -7.37 -9.14 -4.45
N VAL A 125 -8.19 -8.09 -4.44
CA VAL A 125 -8.23 -7.10 -3.36
C VAL A 125 -9.62 -7.09 -2.74
N PRO A 126 -9.84 -7.84 -1.65
CA PRO A 126 -11.11 -7.87 -0.94
C PRO A 126 -11.22 -6.65 -0.02
N SER A 127 -11.70 -5.54 -0.58
CA SER A 127 -11.82 -4.29 0.16
C SER A 127 -12.86 -3.37 -0.46
N ALA A 128 -13.64 -2.71 0.40
CA ALA A 128 -14.66 -1.74 0.00
C ALA A 128 -14.29 -0.29 0.36
N GLY A 129 -12.99 0.03 0.35
CA GLY A 129 -12.52 1.35 0.80
C GLY A 129 -11.18 1.76 0.20
N ASN A 130 -10.41 2.50 0.99
CA ASN A 130 -9.15 3.12 0.56
C ASN A 130 -8.18 2.15 -0.12
N THR A 131 -8.06 0.92 0.39
CA THR A 131 -7.19 -0.11 -0.22
C THR A 131 -7.63 -0.40 -1.65
N ALA A 132 -8.89 -0.77 -1.88
CA ALA A 132 -9.40 -1.02 -3.22
C ALA A 132 -9.24 0.18 -4.16
N ARG A 133 -9.45 1.41 -3.66
CA ARG A 133 -9.26 2.64 -4.47
C ARG A 133 -7.80 2.82 -4.90
N ALA A 134 -6.85 2.62 -3.98
CA ALA A 134 -5.43 2.71 -4.27
C ALA A 134 -4.98 1.65 -5.28
N PHE A 135 -5.38 0.39 -5.07
CA PHE A 135 -5.04 -0.70 -5.99
C PHE A 135 -5.71 -0.53 -7.36
N ALA A 136 -6.97 -0.09 -7.43
CA ALA A 136 -7.63 0.19 -8.71
C ALA A 136 -6.95 1.35 -9.47
N TYR A 137 -6.58 2.43 -8.77
CA TYR A 137 -5.86 3.54 -9.39
C TYR A 137 -4.49 3.13 -9.94
N LEU A 138 -3.70 2.41 -9.16
CA LEU A 138 -2.40 1.94 -9.63
C LEU A 138 -2.53 0.85 -10.70
N SER A 139 -3.54 -0.02 -10.63
CA SER A 139 -3.81 -1.01 -11.68
C SER A 139 -4.05 -0.32 -13.03
N ALA A 140 -4.97 0.65 -13.06
CA ALA A 140 -5.28 1.42 -14.25
C ALA A 140 -4.07 2.19 -14.82
N ARG A 141 -3.22 2.74 -13.95
CA ARG A 141 -2.01 3.48 -14.38
C ARG A 141 -0.89 2.56 -14.85
N THR A 142 -0.77 1.37 -14.25
CA THR A 142 0.38 0.50 -14.43
C THR A 142 0.13 -0.67 -15.39
N GLY A 143 -1.13 -0.95 -15.71
CA GLY A 143 -1.56 -2.14 -16.41
C GLY A 143 -1.43 -3.44 -15.60
N TYR A 144 -1.13 -3.37 -14.29
CA TYR A 144 -1.06 -4.56 -13.46
C TYR A 144 -2.47 -5.12 -13.21
N PRO A 145 -2.74 -6.41 -13.45
CA PRO A 145 -4.08 -6.97 -13.24
C PRO A 145 -4.50 -6.93 -11.78
N VAL A 146 -5.65 -6.32 -11.51
CA VAL A 146 -6.29 -6.28 -10.19
C VAL A 146 -7.77 -6.60 -10.36
N VAL A 147 -8.31 -7.40 -9.44
CA VAL A 147 -9.74 -7.59 -9.24
C VAL A 147 -10.11 -7.11 -7.85
N ILE A 148 -11.08 -6.22 -7.76
CA ILE A 148 -11.65 -5.77 -6.49
C ILE A 148 -12.81 -6.69 -6.13
N VAL A 149 -12.91 -7.12 -4.88
CA VAL A 149 -14.04 -7.90 -4.37
C VAL A 149 -14.68 -7.13 -3.22
N VAL A 150 -15.99 -6.91 -3.28
CA VAL A 150 -16.76 -6.20 -2.26
C VAL A 150 -18.07 -6.92 -1.93
N PRO A 151 -18.53 -6.92 -0.68
CA PRO A 151 -19.88 -7.34 -0.38
C PRO A 151 -20.89 -6.32 -0.89
N ARG A 152 -22.08 -6.78 -1.29
CA ARG A 152 -23.15 -5.93 -1.85
C ARG A 152 -23.48 -4.73 -0.97
N MET A 153 -23.49 -4.93 0.34
CA MET A 153 -23.80 -3.88 1.33
C MET A 153 -22.80 -2.72 1.31
N CYS A 154 -21.57 -2.92 0.83
CA CYS A 154 -20.53 -1.88 0.78
C CYS A 154 -20.38 -1.25 -0.61
N LEU A 155 -21.17 -1.67 -1.61
CA LEU A 155 -21.03 -1.16 -2.97
C LEU A 155 -21.27 0.35 -3.06
N GLY A 156 -22.15 0.90 -2.23
CA GLY A 156 -22.44 2.34 -2.18
C GLY A 156 -21.26 3.20 -1.69
N GLU A 157 -20.30 2.60 -0.98
CA GLU A 157 -19.09 3.28 -0.49
C GLU A 157 -17.98 3.33 -1.56
N MET A 158 -18.16 2.61 -2.67
CA MET A 158 -17.17 2.52 -3.72
C MET A 158 -17.25 3.72 -4.66
N TRP A 159 -16.11 4.36 -4.84
CA TRP A 159 -15.89 5.37 -5.86
C TRP A 159 -14.48 5.20 -6.42
N TYR A 160 -14.33 5.55 -7.69
CA TYR A 160 -13.07 5.47 -8.40
C TYR A 160 -12.77 6.80 -9.08
N LEU A 161 -11.49 7.10 -9.24
CA LEU A 161 -11.09 8.13 -10.18
C LEU A 161 -11.53 7.73 -11.59
N ARG A 162 -11.91 8.70 -12.42
CA ARG A 162 -12.48 8.47 -13.77
C ARG A 162 -11.64 7.52 -14.63
N GLY A 163 -10.32 7.54 -14.48
CA GLY A 163 -9.40 6.64 -15.21
C GLY A 163 -9.37 5.20 -14.71
N SER A 164 -9.90 4.92 -13.52
CA SER A 164 -9.79 3.61 -12.84
C SER A 164 -11.07 2.80 -12.84
N SER A 165 -12.17 3.35 -13.36
CA SER A 165 -13.49 2.69 -13.33
C SER A 165 -13.60 1.44 -14.20
N HIS A 166 -12.59 1.15 -15.03
CA HIS A 166 -12.52 -0.07 -15.83
C HIS A 166 -11.92 -1.27 -15.08
N VAL A 167 -11.39 -1.06 -13.86
CA VAL A 167 -10.86 -2.16 -13.04
C VAL A 167 -12.03 -3.04 -12.58
N PRO A 168 -11.99 -4.36 -12.83
CA PRO A 168 -13.07 -5.27 -12.44
C PRO A 168 -13.38 -5.20 -10.95
N THR A 169 -14.66 -5.01 -10.64
CA THR A 169 -15.19 -5.01 -9.27
C THR A 169 -16.29 -6.04 -9.16
N LEU A 170 -16.02 -7.12 -8.44
CA LEU A 170 -16.93 -8.23 -8.20
C LEU A 170 -17.71 -8.00 -6.91
N VAL A 171 -19.00 -8.33 -6.96
CA VAL A 171 -19.90 -8.14 -5.82
C VAL A 171 -20.31 -9.50 -5.26
N VAL A 172 -19.95 -9.75 -4.00
CA VAL A 172 -20.48 -10.87 -3.21
C VAL A 172 -21.91 -10.52 -2.83
N ARG A 173 -22.88 -11.29 -3.34
CA ARG A 173 -24.31 -10.98 -3.19
C ARG A 173 -24.82 -11.26 -1.78
N ASP A 174 -24.52 -12.45 -1.28
CA ASP A 174 -25.04 -12.99 -0.02
C ASP A 174 -23.84 -13.26 0.90
N GLY A 175 -23.23 -12.19 1.39
CA GLY A 175 -22.07 -12.26 2.26
C GLY A 175 -21.64 -10.90 2.79
N ASP A 176 -20.82 -10.93 3.84
CA ASP A 176 -20.22 -9.77 4.49
C ASP A 176 -18.77 -9.53 4.06
N TYR A 177 -18.05 -8.72 4.83
CA TYR A 177 -16.67 -8.37 4.52
C TYR A 177 -15.71 -9.57 4.66
N SER A 178 -16.00 -10.50 5.56
CA SER A 178 -15.24 -11.73 5.77
C SER A 178 -15.44 -12.66 4.57
N ASP A 179 -16.68 -12.82 4.10
CA ASP A 179 -17.00 -13.60 2.90
C ASP A 179 -16.36 -13.02 1.63
N ALA A 180 -16.04 -11.71 1.62
CA ALA A 180 -15.29 -11.11 0.53
C ALA A 180 -13.79 -11.41 0.61
N ILE A 181 -13.25 -11.64 1.81
CA ILE A 181 -11.82 -11.96 2.05
C ILE A 181 -11.53 -13.44 1.77
N ASP A 182 -12.44 -14.33 2.14
CA ASP A 182 -12.33 -15.79 2.00
C ASP A 182 -12.47 -16.26 0.53
#